data_AF-A0A8C0B181-F1
#
_entry.id   AF-A0A8C0B181-F1
#
_cell.length_a   1.000
_cell.length_b   1.000
_cell.length_c   1.000
_cell.angle_alpha   90.00
_cell.angle_beta   90.00
_cell.angle_gamma   90.00
#
_symmetry.space_group_name_H-M   'P 1'
#
loop_
_entity.id
_entity.type
_entity.pdbx_description
1 polymer ?
#
loop_
_entity_poly.entity_id
_entity_poly.type
_entity_poly.pdbx_seq_one_letter_code
_entity_poly.pdbx_strand_id
1 'polypeptide(L)'
;MKVLPVYMNCLLKSCVLVGRPEIPTDERAYHRQLVMSMGVADTQLFLYPQLLPIHSLDLKSDTIPAAVRCSEERLAEGGAFLLANGLSMFLWLGVSTPPELIQGLFNVPSFAHISTEAVSRWRLVLFQNL
;
A
#
# COMPACT_ATOMS: atom_id res chain seq x y z
N MET A 1 10.71 -18.95 14.86
CA MET A 1 10.49 -18.17 13.62
C MET A 1 9.00 -17.89 13.45
N LYS A 2 8.43 -16.85 14.09
CA LYS A 2 6.96 -16.67 14.17
C LYS A 2 6.31 -16.07 12.92
N VAL A 3 6.98 -15.14 12.24
CA VAL A 3 6.43 -14.39 11.09
C VAL A 3 6.95 -14.88 9.74
N LEU A 4 7.88 -15.85 9.74
CA LEU A 4 8.47 -16.40 8.52
C LEU A 4 7.42 -16.93 7.51
N PRO A 5 6.38 -17.68 7.93
CA PRO A 5 5.37 -18.16 6.98
C PRO A 5 4.65 -17.03 6.24
N VAL A 6 4.45 -15.88 6.90
CA VAL A 6 3.80 -14.70 6.30
C VAL A 6 4.69 -14.10 5.22
N TYR A 7 5.97 -13.88 5.51
CA TYR A 7 6.92 -13.35 4.54
C TYR A 7 7.13 -14.30 3.35
N MET A 8 7.18 -15.62 3.60
CA MET A 8 7.28 -16.61 2.54
C MET A 8 6.05 -16.61 1.63
N ASN A 9 4.84 -16.47 2.19
CA ASN A 9 3.62 -16.34 1.40
C ASN A 9 3.64 -15.05 0.53
N CYS A 10 4.10 -13.93 1.09
CA CYS A 10 4.28 -12.70 0.31
C CYS A 10 5.26 -12.88 -0.85
N LEU A 11 6.40 -13.53 -0.60
CA LEU A 11 7.38 -13.84 -1.64
C LEU A 11 6.76 -14.71 -2.75
N LEU A 12 6.03 -15.76 -2.37
CA LEU A 12 5.35 -16.64 -3.32
C LEU A 12 4.26 -15.94 -4.13
N LYS A 13 3.65 -14.88 -3.61
CA LYS A 13 2.68 -14.05 -4.33
C LYS A 13 3.31 -13.01 -5.25
N SER A 14 4.61 -12.73 -5.12
CA SER A 14 5.30 -11.69 -5.89
C SER A 14 5.20 -11.90 -7.41
N CYS A 15 5.19 -10.80 -8.17
CA CYS A 15 5.16 -10.83 -9.64
C CYS A 15 6.40 -11.51 -10.27
N VAL A 16 7.49 -11.61 -9.52
CA VAL A 16 8.72 -12.28 -9.97
C VAL A 16 8.48 -13.79 -10.14
N LEU A 17 7.80 -14.41 -9.17
CA LEU A 17 7.55 -15.85 -9.13
C LEU A 17 6.21 -16.24 -9.75
N VAL A 18 5.18 -15.41 -9.61
CA VAL A 18 3.85 -15.68 -10.18
C VAL A 18 3.76 -15.16 -11.60
N GLY A 19 3.55 -16.06 -12.57
CA GLY A 19 3.24 -15.69 -13.95
C GLY A 19 1.81 -15.16 -14.07
N ARG A 20 1.60 -13.88 -13.76
CA ARG A 20 0.32 -13.19 -13.98
C ARG A 20 0.27 -12.61 -15.41
N PRO A 21 -0.80 -12.86 -16.18
CA PRO A 21 -0.91 -12.36 -17.56
C PRO A 21 -1.01 -10.83 -17.65
N GLU A 22 -1.38 -10.16 -16.55
CA GLU A 22 -1.50 -8.70 -16.52
C GLU A 22 -0.18 -7.96 -16.30
N ILE A 23 0.89 -8.66 -15.94
CA ILE A 23 2.19 -8.03 -15.62
C ILE A 23 3.16 -8.30 -16.77
N PRO A 24 3.68 -7.25 -17.44
CA PRO A 24 4.63 -7.42 -18.54
C PRO A 24 5.95 -8.02 -18.04
N THR A 25 6.65 -8.70 -18.94
CA THR A 25 7.94 -9.35 -18.63
C THR A 25 8.98 -8.35 -18.13
N ASP A 26 8.98 -7.13 -18.66
CA ASP A 26 9.95 -6.08 -18.28
C ASP A 26 9.78 -5.66 -16.82
N GLU A 27 8.54 -5.47 -16.36
CA GLU A 27 8.24 -5.14 -14.96
C GLU A 27 8.69 -6.27 -14.02
N ARG A 28 8.47 -7.53 -14.41
CA ARG A 28 8.95 -8.69 -13.65
C ARG A 28 10.48 -8.76 -13.58
N ALA A 29 11.16 -8.52 -14.70
CA ALA A 29 12.62 -8.49 -14.76
C ALA A 29 13.19 -7.35 -13.90
N TYR A 30 12.56 -6.18 -13.95
CA TYR A 30 12.90 -5.02 -13.12
C TYR A 30 12.78 -5.33 -11.63
N HIS A 31 11.65 -5.87 -11.18
CA HIS A 31 11.48 -6.26 -9.77
C HIS A 31 12.48 -7.34 -9.32
N ARG A 32 12.77 -8.32 -10.19
CA ARG A 32 13.79 -9.33 -9.90
C ARG A 32 15.16 -8.68 -9.68
N GLN A 33 15.57 -7.78 -10.57
CA GLN A 33 16.85 -7.10 -10.47
C GLN A 33 16.94 -6.24 -9.21
N LEU A 34 15.88 -5.49 -8.89
CA LEU A 34 15.81 -4.68 -7.67
C LEU A 34 15.99 -5.52 -6.40
N VAL A 35 15.26 -6.62 -6.27
CA VAL A 35 15.33 -7.49 -5.07
C VAL A 35 16.72 -8.07 -4.88
N MET A 36 17.43 -8.38 -5.98
CA MET A 36 18.80 -8.91 -5.91
C MET A 36 19.82 -7.89 -5.36
N SER A 37 19.53 -6.59 -5.42
CA SER A 37 20.38 -5.53 -4.87
C SER A 37 19.92 -4.95 -3.54
N MET A 38 18.74 -5.34 -3.04
CA MET A 38 18.16 -4.78 -1.82
C MET A 38 18.87 -5.28 -0.55
N GLY A 39 18.98 -4.39 0.44
CA GLY A 39 19.36 -4.77 1.80
C GLY A 39 18.23 -5.52 2.53
N VAL A 40 18.52 -5.99 3.74
CA VAL A 40 17.53 -6.71 4.57
C VAL A 40 16.33 -5.83 4.92
N ALA A 41 16.58 -4.55 5.26
CA ALA A 41 15.52 -3.60 5.59
C ALA A 41 14.61 -3.31 4.39
N ASP A 42 15.19 -3.06 3.22
CA ASP A 42 14.44 -2.76 2.01
C ASP A 42 13.62 -3.97 1.54
N THR A 43 14.23 -5.17 1.60
CA THR A 43 13.54 -6.41 1.24
C THR A 43 12.37 -6.68 2.19
N GLN A 44 12.52 -6.38 3.48
CA GLN A 44 11.44 -6.53 4.46
C GLN A 44 10.26 -5.62 4.12
N LEU A 45 10.51 -4.35 3.81
CA LEU A 45 9.48 -3.38 3.44
C LEU A 45 8.83 -3.71 2.09
N PHE A 46 9.63 -4.19 1.13
CA PHE A 46 9.13 -4.58 -0.19
C PHE A 46 8.20 -5.79 -0.13
N LEU A 47 8.54 -6.81 0.67
CA LEU A 47 7.72 -8.03 0.83
C LEU A 47 6.51 -7.82 1.75
N TYR A 48 6.63 -6.97 2.77
CA TYR A 48 5.55 -6.65 3.69
C TYR A 48 5.42 -5.14 3.83
N PRO A 49 4.62 -4.50 2.97
CA PRO A 49 4.45 -3.05 2.94
C PRO A 49 3.93 -2.49 4.26
N GLN A 50 4.19 -1.22 4.49
CA GLN A 50 3.62 -0.51 5.62
C GLN A 50 2.28 0.10 5.22
N LEU A 51 1.24 -0.17 6.01
CA LEU A 51 -0.08 0.44 5.90
C LEU A 51 -0.30 1.38 7.09
N LEU A 52 -0.40 2.68 6.85
CA LEU A 52 -0.51 3.71 7.87
C LEU A 52 -1.91 4.36 7.82
N PRO A 53 -2.66 4.42 8.93
CA PRO A 53 -3.93 5.14 8.98
C PRO A 53 -3.67 6.65 9.04
N ILE A 54 -4.15 7.37 8.02
CA ILE A 54 -4.02 8.84 7.93
C ILE A 54 -5.17 9.53 8.66
N HIS A 55 -6.36 8.92 8.65
CA HIS A 55 -7.56 9.48 9.27
C HIS A 55 -7.45 9.68 10.80
N SER A 56 -6.51 8.97 11.45
CA SER A 56 -6.26 9.05 12.90
C SER A 56 -4.99 9.84 13.24
N LEU A 57 -4.43 10.61 12.30
CA LEU A 57 -3.25 11.43 12.55
C LEU A 57 -3.60 12.60 13.47
N ASP A 58 -2.89 12.70 14.60
CA ASP A 58 -2.90 13.91 15.40
C ASP A 58 -1.88 14.90 14.82
N LEU A 59 -2.40 15.93 14.13
CA LEU A 59 -1.62 16.98 13.46
C LEU A 59 -0.77 17.82 14.42
N LYS A 60 -0.99 17.71 15.75
CA LYS A 60 -0.20 18.41 16.76
C LYS A 60 1.00 17.59 17.24
N SER A 61 1.04 16.30 16.90
CA SER A 61 2.11 15.39 17.28
C SER A 61 2.97 15.08 16.06
N ASP A 62 4.30 15.14 16.20
CA ASP A 62 5.24 14.71 15.16
C ASP A 62 5.37 13.17 15.11
N THR A 63 4.47 12.43 15.76
CA THR A 63 4.54 10.97 15.85
C THR A 63 3.85 10.31 14.65
N ILE A 64 4.60 9.45 13.95
CA ILE A 64 4.06 8.63 12.86
C ILE A 64 3.11 7.58 13.44
N PRO A 65 1.90 7.39 12.88
CA PRO A 65 0.95 6.38 13.32
C PRO A 65 1.55 4.97 13.28
N ALA A 66 1.12 4.13 14.21
CA ALA A 66 1.49 2.72 14.19
C ALA A 66 0.96 2.04 12.92
N ALA A 67 1.82 1.27 12.25
CA ALA A 67 1.44 0.50 11.07
C ALA A 67 0.40 -0.58 11.41
N VAL A 68 -0.56 -0.74 10.51
CA VAL A 68 -1.65 -1.71 10.60
C VAL A 68 -1.36 -2.88 9.66
N ARG A 69 -1.91 -4.06 9.96
CA ARG A 69 -1.80 -5.25 9.11
C ARG A 69 -2.35 -4.95 7.71
N CYS A 70 -1.62 -5.36 6.67
CA CYS A 70 -2.07 -5.31 5.28
C CYS A 70 -3.15 -6.36 5.00
N SER A 71 -4.38 -6.10 5.44
CA SER A 71 -5.57 -6.87 5.08
C SER A 71 -6.71 -5.91 4.76
N GLU A 72 -7.58 -6.30 3.83
CA GLU A 72 -8.73 -5.49 3.42
C GLU A 72 -9.69 -5.25 4.59
N GLU A 73 -9.78 -6.20 5.53
CA GLU A 73 -10.59 -6.10 6.75
C GLU A 73 -10.20 -4.91 7.64
N ARG A 74 -9.00 -4.37 7.46
CA ARG A 74 -8.50 -3.20 8.20
C ARG A 74 -8.77 -1.87 7.51
N LEU A 75 -9.25 -1.89 6.27
CA LEU A 75 -9.63 -0.69 5.53
C LEU A 75 -11.08 -0.32 5.84
N ALA A 76 -11.26 0.66 6.71
CA ALA A 76 -12.58 1.20 6.99
C ALA A 76 -13.07 2.11 5.85
N GLU A 77 -14.34 2.01 5.46
CA GLU A 77 -14.95 2.84 4.40
C GLU A 77 -14.90 4.34 4.70
N GLY A 78 -14.85 4.73 5.98
CA GLY A 78 -14.69 6.11 6.43
C GLY A 78 -13.23 6.54 6.63
N GLY A 79 -12.26 5.69 6.32
CA GLY A 79 -10.85 5.93 6.59
C GLY A 79 -10.05 6.38 5.37
N ALA A 80 -8.90 6.98 5.63
CA ALA A 80 -7.82 7.17 4.67
C ALA A 80 -6.57 6.43 5.16
N PHE A 81 -5.86 5.80 4.24
CA PHE A 81 -4.68 4.98 4.54
C PHE A 81 -3.56 5.19 3.53
N LEU A 82 -2.31 5.19 3.99
CA LEU A 82 -1.11 5.21 3.16
C LEU A 82 -0.52 3.82 3.09
N LEU A 83 -0.29 3.29 1.90
CA LEU A 83 0.46 2.05 1.70
C LEU A 83 1.80 2.36 1.03
N ALA A 84 2.90 1.98 1.65
CA ALA A 84 4.25 2.19 1.11
C ALA A 84 5.07 0.89 1.15
N ASN A 85 5.71 0.54 0.03
CA ASN A 85 6.55 -0.66 -0.10
C ASN A 85 8.03 -0.35 -0.43
N GLY A 86 8.44 0.92 -0.31
CA GLY A 86 9.79 1.37 -0.63
C GLY A 86 10.04 1.72 -2.10
N LEU A 87 9.17 1.29 -3.03
CA LEU A 87 9.24 1.67 -4.45
C LEU A 87 8.08 2.57 -4.87
N SER A 88 6.91 2.30 -4.32
CA SER A 88 5.66 2.99 -4.62
C SER A 88 4.94 3.33 -3.33
N MET A 89 4.24 4.44 -3.38
CA MET A 89 3.39 4.92 -2.30
C MET A 89 2.00 5.13 -2.86
N PHE A 90 1.02 4.65 -2.12
CA PHE A 90 -0.35 4.67 -2.56
C PHE A 90 -1.23 5.24 -1.46
N LEU A 91 -2.08 6.20 -1.83
CA LEU A 91 -3.03 6.82 -0.93
C LEU A 91 -4.42 6.25 -1.19
N TRP A 92 -4.94 5.52 -0.21
CA TRP A 92 -6.26 4.91 -0.27
C TRP A 92 -7.24 5.79 0.48
N LEU A 93 -8.39 6.03 -0.15
CA LEU A 93 -9.48 6.81 0.40
C LEU A 93 -10.74 5.95 0.34
N GLY A 94 -11.38 5.76 1.48
CA GLY A 94 -12.65 5.09 1.55
C GLY A 94 -13.78 5.97 1.00
N VAL A 95 -14.85 5.32 0.51
CA VAL A 95 -16.00 5.99 -0.10
C VAL A 95 -16.72 6.95 0.86
N SER A 96 -16.63 6.72 2.17
CA SER A 96 -17.25 7.52 3.23
C SER A 96 -16.22 8.36 3.99
N THR A 97 -15.06 8.65 3.38
CA THR A 97 -14.03 9.51 4.01
C THR A 97 -14.62 10.90 4.32
N PRO A 98 -14.37 11.45 5.53
CA PRO A 98 -14.87 12.77 5.93
C PRO A 98 -14.48 13.86 4.93
N PRO A 99 -15.43 14.71 4.48
CA PRO A 99 -15.15 15.81 3.57
C PRO A 99 -14.07 16.77 4.09
N GLU A 100 -13.96 16.94 5.41
CA GLU A 100 -12.95 17.78 6.04
C GLU A 100 -11.53 17.28 5.74
N LEU A 101 -11.33 15.96 5.76
CA LEU A 101 -10.04 15.35 5.43
C LEU A 101 -9.74 15.47 3.94
N ILE A 102 -10.75 15.28 3.09
CA ILE A 102 -10.61 15.41 1.64
C ILE A 102 -10.25 16.86 1.27
N GLN A 103 -10.94 17.82 1.86
CA GLN A 103 -10.66 19.24 1.66
C GLN A 103 -9.27 19.60 2.19
N GLY A 104 -8.87 19.09 3.35
CA GLY A 104 -7.53 19.33 3.91
C GLY A 104 -6.39 18.76 3.06
N LEU A 105 -6.58 17.60 2.44
CA LEU A 105 -5.53 16.91 1.65
C LEU A 105 -5.50 17.32 0.17
N PHE A 106 -6.68 17.45 -0.45
CA PHE A 106 -6.81 17.64 -1.90
C PHE A 106 -7.35 19.01 -2.29
N ASN A 107 -7.78 19.82 -1.31
CA ASN A 107 -8.42 21.13 -1.54
C ASN A 107 -9.65 21.05 -2.47
N VAL A 108 -10.40 19.95 -2.38
CA VAL A 108 -11.67 19.73 -3.10
C VAL A 108 -12.80 19.45 -2.11
N PRO A 109 -14.06 19.77 -2.44
CA PRO A 109 -15.16 19.73 -1.47
C PRO A 109 -15.66 18.31 -1.16
N SER A 110 -15.41 17.33 -2.03
CA SER A 110 -15.88 15.95 -1.79
C SER A 110 -15.10 14.93 -2.61
N PHE A 111 -15.27 13.66 -2.25
CA PHE A 111 -14.63 12.51 -2.90
C PHE A 111 -14.86 12.46 -4.42
N ALA A 112 -16.06 12.84 -4.88
CA ALA A 112 -16.41 12.82 -6.31
C ALA A 112 -15.60 13.82 -7.16
N HIS A 113 -14.99 14.83 -6.54
CA HIS A 113 -14.19 15.85 -7.23
C HIS A 113 -12.70 15.49 -7.31
N ILE A 114 -12.30 14.35 -6.72
CA ILE A 114 -10.91 13.89 -6.80
C ILE A 114 -10.67 13.35 -8.21
N SER A 115 -9.82 14.02 -8.98
CA SER A 115 -9.42 13.52 -10.31
C SER A 115 -8.63 12.22 -10.15
N THR A 116 -9.15 11.14 -10.72
CA THR A 116 -8.49 9.83 -10.73
C THR A 116 -7.40 9.70 -11.81
N GLU A 117 -7.06 10.77 -12.54
CA GLU A 117 -6.03 10.72 -13.58
C GLU A 117 -4.62 10.42 -13.03
N ALA A 118 -4.42 10.62 -11.72
CA ALA A 118 -3.21 10.21 -10.98
C ALA A 118 -3.39 8.89 -10.20
N VAL A 119 -4.50 8.17 -10.38
CA VAL A 119 -4.73 6.88 -9.71
C VAL A 119 -4.11 5.78 -10.56
N SER A 120 -2.84 5.49 -10.29
CA SER A 120 -2.26 4.21 -10.69
C SER A 120 -3.14 3.10 -10.09
N ARG A 121 -3.79 2.34 -10.97
CA ARG A 121 -4.73 1.27 -10.65
C ARG A 121 -4.18 0.41 -9.51
N TRP A 122 -4.82 0.49 -8.35
CA TRP A 122 -4.60 -0.44 -7.25
C TRP A 122 -4.92 -1.87 -7.73
N ARG A 123 -3.91 -2.60 -8.18
CA ARG A 123 -3.98 -4.07 -8.25
C ARG A 123 -2.98 -4.62 -7.27
N LEU A 124 -3.32 -4.42 -5.99
CA LEU A 124 -2.62 -5.08 -4.90
C LEU A 124 -2.83 -6.59 -5.02
N VAL A 125 -1.78 -7.24 -5.47
CA VAL A 125 -1.47 -8.66 -5.23
C VAL A 125 -1.45 -9.00 -3.73
N LEU A 126 -1.48 -7.98 -2.85
CA LEU A 126 -1.32 -8.11 -1.40
C LEU A 126 -2.62 -8.39 -0.63
N PHE A 127 -3.81 -8.11 -1.17
CA PHE A 127 -5.07 -8.31 -0.44
C PHE A 127 -5.78 -9.65 -0.72
N GLN A 128 -5.37 -10.40 -1.75
CA GLN A 128 -6.00 -11.70 -2.03
C GLN A 128 -5.50 -12.78 -1.06
N ASN A 129 -6.02 -12.82 0.17
CA ASN A 129 -5.72 -13.79 1.24
C ASN A 129 -4.55 -13.39 2.17
N LEU A 130 -4.73 -12.31 2.94
CA LEU A 130 -4.08 -12.12 4.23
C LEU A 130 -5.14 -11.98 5.31
#